data_AF-A0A353C323-F1
#
_entry.id   AF-A0A353C323-F1
#
_cell.length_a   1.000
_cell.length_b   1.000
_cell.length_c   1.000
_cell.angle_alpha   90.00
_cell.angle_beta   90.00
_cell.angle_gamma   90.00
#
_symmetry.space_group_name_H-M   'P 1'
#
loop_
_entity.id
_entity.type
_entity.pdbx_description
1 polymer ?
#
loop_
_entity_poly.entity_id
_entity_poly.type
_entity_poly.pdbx_seq_one_letter_code
_entity_poly.pdbx_strand_id
1 'polypeptide(L)'
;PKDIVDHEATRLAQKEAVDRALEIATQDPDNYQIDEQISQMITFKLNRFFEALDLERKKYNSQPVKNIIPGTLQVSNYQKFFPRTPSFSLLKKLVLLPDDSYRKLKETTHQIIADVESHQRIDAKGLANEELIINQMLADRKVEAELVPIVTSLLNVVIQPNLIIDAAKIKRIENVVRSEVPEVVHHPGELLIAKNQVITENDLKMLQDLHLIITKSSR
;
A
#
# COMPACT_ATOMS: atom_id res chain seq x y z
N PRO A 1 9.17 -13.83 52.02
CA PRO A 1 8.04 -13.42 51.15
C PRO A 1 8.56 -13.20 49.72
N LYS A 2 7.78 -13.62 48.71
CA LYS A 2 8.21 -13.66 47.31
C LYS A 2 7.52 -12.57 46.50
N ASP A 3 8.24 -12.05 45.52
CA ASP A 3 7.72 -11.16 44.49
C ASP A 3 6.74 -11.91 43.57
N ILE A 4 5.66 -11.24 43.15
CA ILE A 4 4.61 -11.85 42.31
C ILE A 4 4.37 -11.03 41.06
N VAL A 5 4.30 -11.74 39.94
CA VAL A 5 4.04 -11.18 38.63
C VAL A 5 2.53 -10.96 38.45
N ASP A 6 2.15 -9.74 38.12
CA ASP A 6 0.79 -9.41 37.70
C ASP A 6 0.65 -9.63 36.19
N HIS A 7 0.08 -10.78 35.83
CA HIS A 7 -0.06 -11.18 34.44
C HIS A 7 -0.99 -10.26 33.65
N GLU A 8 -2.05 -9.73 34.26
CA GLU A 8 -2.97 -8.81 33.55
C GLU A 8 -2.34 -7.43 33.36
N ALA A 9 -1.69 -6.88 34.38
CA ALA A 9 -0.98 -5.59 34.25
C ALA A 9 0.17 -5.70 33.24
N THR A 10 0.92 -6.81 33.25
CA THR A 10 1.96 -7.10 32.27
C THR A 10 1.40 -7.19 30.86
N ARG A 11 0.27 -7.89 30.67
CA ARG A 11 -0.41 -8.00 29.36
C ARG A 11 -0.88 -6.65 28.85
N LEU A 12 -1.39 -5.79 29.73
CA LEU A 12 -1.83 -4.44 29.36
C LEU A 12 -0.63 -3.56 28.97
N ALA A 13 0.44 -3.58 29.76
CA ALA A 13 1.68 -2.86 29.45
C ALA A 13 2.29 -3.30 28.11
N GLN A 14 2.31 -4.61 27.84
CA GLN A 14 2.75 -5.17 26.56
C GLN A 14 1.89 -4.68 25.40
N LYS A 15 0.57 -4.67 25.57
CA LYS A 15 -0.35 -4.18 24.53
C LYS A 15 -0.13 -2.71 24.23
N GLU A 16 -0.03 -1.85 25.24
CA GLU A 16 0.21 -0.42 25.04
C GLU A 16 1.56 -0.13 24.38
N ALA A 17 2.60 -0.87 24.77
CA ALA A 17 3.92 -0.75 24.16
C ALA A 17 3.88 -1.15 22.68
N VAL A 18 3.22 -2.27 22.35
CA VAL A 18 3.01 -2.72 20.98
C VAL A 18 2.22 -1.67 20.19
N ASP A 19 1.09 -1.17 20.71
CA ASP A 19 0.24 -0.21 20.01
C ASP A 19 1.03 1.07 19.65
N ARG A 20 1.83 1.60 20.60
CA ARG A 20 2.71 2.76 20.35
C ARG A 20 3.81 2.45 19.33
N ALA A 21 4.43 1.27 19.42
CA ALA A 21 5.49 0.89 18.49
C ALA A 21 4.94 0.70 17.06
N LEU A 22 3.73 0.16 16.92
CA LEU A 22 3.06 0.02 15.64
C LEU A 22 2.70 1.39 15.05
N GLU A 23 2.23 2.33 15.87
CA GLU A 23 1.95 3.71 15.42
C GLU A 23 3.21 4.36 14.82
N ILE A 24 4.36 4.23 15.49
CA ILE A 24 5.64 4.73 14.98
C ILE A 24 6.06 3.96 13.71
N ALA A 25 5.95 2.62 13.72
CA ALA A 25 6.37 1.78 12.60
C ALA A 25 5.59 2.07 11.31
N THR A 26 4.30 2.41 11.41
CA THR A 26 3.48 2.77 10.23
C THR A 26 3.86 4.12 9.61
N GLN A 27 4.64 4.95 10.30
CA GLN A 27 5.13 6.22 9.76
C GLN A 27 6.49 6.06 9.05
N ASP A 28 7.17 4.92 9.24
CA ASP A 28 8.46 4.64 8.65
C ASP A 28 8.30 3.97 7.27
N PRO A 29 8.79 4.61 6.18
CA PRO A 29 8.76 4.01 4.85
C PRO A 29 9.40 2.63 4.80
N ASP A 30 10.43 2.32 5.58
CA ASP A 30 11.14 1.03 5.51
C ASP A 30 10.31 -0.17 5.95
N ASN A 31 9.16 0.07 6.60
CA ASN A 31 8.18 -0.97 6.92
C ASN A 31 7.20 -1.26 5.77
N TYR A 32 7.36 -0.62 4.62
CA TYR A 32 6.57 -0.87 3.42
C TYR A 32 7.34 -1.66 2.38
N GLN A 33 6.63 -2.44 1.58
CA GLN A 33 7.14 -3.14 0.41
C GLN A 33 6.25 -2.85 -0.80
N ILE A 34 6.78 -3.14 -1.99
CA ILE A 34 6.00 -3.04 -3.24
C ILE A 34 4.96 -4.17 -3.25
N ASP A 35 3.72 -3.82 -3.59
CA ASP A 35 2.64 -4.76 -3.83
C ASP A 35 2.72 -5.31 -5.24
N GLU A 36 3.21 -6.55 -5.37
CA GLU A 36 3.30 -7.24 -6.66
C GLU A 36 1.92 -7.44 -7.33
N GLN A 37 0.84 -7.50 -6.56
CA GLN A 37 -0.52 -7.65 -7.12
C GLN A 37 -0.95 -6.39 -7.86
N ILE A 38 -0.56 -5.22 -7.34
CA ILE A 38 -0.80 -3.94 -8.00
C ILE A 38 -0.09 -3.90 -9.35
N SER A 39 1.18 -4.32 -9.40
CA SER A 39 1.98 -4.38 -10.64
C SER A 39 1.34 -5.29 -11.69
N GLN A 40 0.96 -6.52 -11.31
CA GLN A 40 0.26 -7.44 -12.21
C GLN A 40 -1.05 -6.86 -12.73
N MET A 41 -1.82 -6.19 -11.87
CA MET A 41 -3.09 -5.59 -12.22
C MET A 41 -2.92 -4.42 -13.20
N ILE A 42 -1.94 -3.54 -13.00
CA ILE A 42 -1.67 -2.41 -13.90
C ILE A 42 -1.28 -2.94 -15.28
N THR A 43 -0.34 -3.87 -15.37
CA THR A 43 0.07 -4.49 -16.64
C THR A 43 -1.13 -5.13 -17.36
N PHE A 44 -1.97 -5.87 -16.64
CA PHE A 44 -3.20 -6.46 -17.20
C PHE A 44 -4.16 -5.38 -17.74
N LYS A 45 -4.42 -4.33 -16.96
CA LYS A 45 -5.35 -3.26 -17.35
C LYS A 45 -4.80 -2.44 -18.54
N LEU A 46 -3.49 -2.21 -18.60
CA LEU A 46 -2.82 -1.55 -19.71
C LEU A 46 -2.97 -2.35 -21.01
N ASN A 47 -2.79 -3.67 -20.96
CA ASN A 47 -3.03 -4.55 -22.11
C ASN A 47 -4.47 -4.45 -22.59
N ARG A 48 -5.44 -4.55 -21.67
CA ARG A 48 -6.87 -4.42 -22.01
C ARG A 48 -7.23 -3.05 -22.57
N PHE A 49 -6.58 -1.99 -22.08
CA PHE A 49 -6.71 -0.66 -22.63
C PHE A 49 -6.24 -0.61 -24.08
N PHE A 50 -5.05 -1.12 -24.38
CA PHE A 50 -4.53 -1.15 -25.75
C PHE A 50 -5.36 -2.04 -26.68
N GLU A 51 -5.88 -3.17 -26.20
CA GLU A 51 -6.81 -4.00 -26.98
C GLU A 51 -8.09 -3.22 -27.36
N ALA A 52 -8.68 -2.51 -26.41
CA ALA A 52 -9.86 -1.68 -26.66
C ALA A 52 -9.54 -0.54 -27.65
N LEU A 53 -8.38 0.08 -27.50
CA LEU A 53 -7.92 1.16 -28.38
C LEU A 53 -7.60 0.65 -29.79
N ASP A 54 -7.04 -0.56 -29.92
CA ASP A 54 -6.76 -1.21 -31.20
C ASP A 54 -8.06 -1.42 -32.01
N LEU A 55 -9.18 -1.72 -31.34
CA LEU A 55 -10.50 -1.79 -31.98
C LEU A 55 -10.97 -0.41 -32.48
N GLU A 56 -10.79 0.64 -31.69
CA GLU A 56 -11.13 2.01 -32.12
C GLU A 56 -10.24 2.49 -33.28
N ARG A 57 -8.95 2.17 -33.27
CA ARG A 57 -8.03 2.44 -34.38
C ARG A 57 -8.45 1.73 -35.67
N LYS A 58 -8.85 0.45 -35.58
CA LYS A 58 -9.37 -0.30 -36.73
C LYS A 58 -10.64 0.34 -37.30
N LYS A 59 -11.60 0.70 -36.44
CA LYS A 59 -12.82 1.41 -36.85
C LYS A 59 -12.48 2.72 -37.54
N TYR A 60 -11.62 3.54 -36.94
CA TYR A 60 -11.19 4.81 -37.51
C TYR A 60 -10.51 4.65 -38.88
N ASN A 61 -9.61 3.67 -39.02
CA ASN A 61 -8.92 3.42 -40.29
C ASN A 61 -9.85 2.88 -41.38
N SER A 62 -10.96 2.25 -41.02
CA SER A 62 -11.99 1.77 -41.96
C SER A 62 -12.99 2.84 -42.40
N GLN A 63 -13.02 4.01 -41.75
CA GLN A 63 -13.98 5.06 -42.07
C GLN A 63 -13.54 5.88 -43.29
N PRO A 64 -14.47 6.20 -44.22
CA PRO A 64 -14.18 7.01 -45.40
C PRO A 64 -13.87 8.47 -45.04
N VAL A 65 -14.47 8.98 -43.95
CA VAL A 65 -14.19 10.32 -43.40
C VAL A 65 -13.55 10.16 -42.04
N LYS A 66 -12.28 10.53 -41.96
CA LYS A 66 -11.44 10.43 -40.77
C LYS A 66 -11.66 11.62 -39.85
N ASN A 67 -12.69 11.58 -39.00
CA ASN A 67 -12.95 12.68 -38.05
C ASN A 67 -13.19 12.16 -36.62
N ILE A 68 -12.40 12.66 -35.66
CA ILE A 68 -12.53 12.33 -34.23
C ILE A 68 -12.90 13.60 -33.48
N ILE A 69 -14.16 13.65 -33.02
CA ILE A 69 -14.76 14.75 -32.26
C ILE A 69 -15.19 14.29 -30.85
N PRO A 70 -15.30 15.21 -29.86
CA PRO A 70 -15.83 14.87 -28.54
C PRO A 70 -17.17 14.14 -28.65
N GLY A 71 -17.31 12.98 -27.99
CA GLY A 71 -18.49 12.11 -28.05
C GLY A 71 -18.36 10.89 -28.98
N THR A 72 -17.44 10.91 -29.96
CA THR A 72 -17.13 9.71 -30.78
C THR A 72 -16.28 8.70 -30.00
N LEU A 73 -15.34 9.19 -29.19
CA LEU A 73 -14.61 8.41 -28.21
C LEU A 73 -15.25 8.62 -26.84
N GLN A 74 -15.94 7.59 -26.35
CA GLN A 74 -16.54 7.58 -25.02
C GLN A 74 -15.45 7.37 -23.97
N VAL A 75 -14.95 8.48 -23.41
CA VAL A 75 -13.87 8.48 -22.41
C VAL A 75 -14.20 7.61 -21.19
N SER A 76 -15.46 7.60 -20.77
CA SER A 76 -15.96 6.79 -19.65
C SER A 76 -15.72 5.29 -19.84
N ASN A 77 -15.71 4.79 -21.08
CA ASN A 77 -15.43 3.37 -21.36
C ASN A 77 -14.00 2.96 -20.97
N TYR A 78 -13.09 3.92 -20.86
CA TYR A 78 -11.68 3.70 -20.52
C TYR A 78 -11.37 3.91 -19.04
N GLN A 79 -12.28 4.53 -18.27
CA GLN A 79 -12.10 4.75 -16.84
C GLN A 79 -11.91 3.44 -16.06
N LYS A 80 -12.54 2.35 -16.50
CA LYS A 80 -12.40 1.03 -15.85
C LYS A 80 -10.96 0.47 -15.86
N PHE A 81 -10.09 0.97 -16.73
CA PHE A 81 -8.72 0.50 -16.86
C PHE A 81 -7.75 1.25 -15.94
N PHE A 82 -8.13 2.41 -15.41
CA PHE A 82 -7.18 3.29 -14.74
C PHE A 82 -7.77 3.95 -13.50
N PRO A 83 -6.95 4.29 -12.50
CA PRO A 83 -7.40 5.06 -11.33
C PRO A 83 -7.88 6.46 -11.72
N ARG A 84 -7.32 7.03 -12.79
CA ARG A 84 -7.66 8.35 -13.31
C ARG A 84 -8.32 8.21 -14.68
N THR A 85 -9.30 9.06 -14.98
CA THR A 85 -9.95 9.05 -16.28
C THR A 85 -9.02 9.66 -17.34
N PRO A 86 -8.67 8.95 -18.43
CA PRO A 86 -7.83 9.51 -19.48
C PRO A 86 -8.53 10.68 -20.17
N SER A 87 -7.79 11.70 -20.59
CA SER A 87 -8.41 12.83 -21.32
C SER A 87 -8.80 12.44 -22.75
N PHE A 88 -9.85 13.07 -23.29
CA PHE A 88 -10.22 12.92 -24.71
C PHE A 88 -9.05 13.26 -25.65
N SER A 89 -8.25 14.27 -25.30
CA SER A 89 -7.07 14.69 -26.07
C SER A 89 -6.04 13.56 -26.16
N LEU A 90 -5.77 12.87 -25.05
CA LEU A 90 -4.88 11.71 -25.01
C LEU A 90 -5.40 10.59 -25.92
N LEU A 91 -6.66 10.19 -25.74
CA LEU A 91 -7.25 9.11 -26.54
C LEU A 91 -7.25 9.45 -28.03
N LYS A 92 -7.59 10.70 -28.39
CA LYS A 92 -7.54 11.17 -29.78
C LYS A 92 -6.12 11.05 -30.35
N LYS A 93 -5.10 11.52 -29.64
CA LYS A 93 -3.70 11.41 -30.10
C LYS A 93 -3.30 9.94 -30.29
N LEU A 94 -3.68 9.06 -29.36
CA LEU A 94 -3.41 7.63 -29.43
C LEU A 94 -4.09 6.93 -30.62
N VAL A 95 -5.31 7.32 -30.98
CA VAL A 95 -6.00 6.77 -32.17
C VAL A 95 -5.39 7.30 -33.48
N LEU A 96 -4.96 8.57 -33.51
CA LEU A 96 -4.41 9.22 -34.70
C LEU A 96 -2.94 8.93 -34.99
N LEU A 97 -2.19 8.41 -34.00
CA LEU A 97 -0.78 8.07 -34.14
C LEU A 97 -0.55 7.11 -35.33
N PRO A 98 0.51 7.31 -36.15
CA PRO A 98 0.91 6.32 -37.16
C PRO A 98 1.19 4.95 -36.53
N ASP A 99 1.02 3.87 -37.29
CA ASP A 99 1.11 2.50 -36.76
C ASP A 99 2.49 2.18 -36.17
N ASP A 100 3.57 2.68 -36.78
CA ASP A 100 4.94 2.48 -36.28
C ASP A 100 5.17 3.23 -34.96
N SER A 101 4.78 4.51 -34.91
CA SER A 101 4.86 5.34 -33.70
C SER A 101 3.99 4.79 -32.57
N TYR A 102 2.80 4.27 -32.90
CA TYR A 102 1.91 3.63 -31.93
C TYR A 102 2.48 2.33 -31.37
N ARG A 103 3.12 1.49 -32.20
CA ARG A 103 3.80 0.27 -31.74
C ARG A 103 4.95 0.61 -30.80
N LYS A 104 5.80 1.57 -31.17
CA LYS A 104 6.88 2.08 -30.30
C LYS A 104 6.35 2.63 -28.99
N LEU A 105 5.23 3.37 -29.03
CA LEU A 105 4.58 3.88 -27.83
C LEU A 105 4.15 2.73 -26.90
N LYS A 106 3.47 1.70 -27.42
CA LYS A 106 3.05 0.54 -26.61
C LYS A 106 4.25 -0.12 -25.93
N GLU A 107 5.30 -0.41 -26.70
CA GLU A 107 6.52 -1.03 -26.19
C GLU A 107 7.20 -0.17 -25.11
N THR A 108 7.38 1.13 -25.38
CA THR A 108 7.99 2.07 -24.44
C THR A 108 7.19 2.18 -23.15
N THR A 109 5.87 2.30 -23.24
CA THR A 109 4.99 2.37 -22.07
C THR A 109 5.10 1.10 -21.24
N HIS A 110 5.10 -0.09 -21.85
CA HIS A 110 5.26 -1.35 -21.13
C HIS A 110 6.60 -1.45 -20.40
N GLN A 111 7.68 -1.06 -21.06
CA GLN A 111 9.01 -1.11 -20.46
C GLN A 111 9.13 -0.15 -19.26
N ILE A 112 8.60 1.07 -19.38
CA ILE A 112 8.64 2.05 -18.28
C ILE A 112 7.77 1.58 -17.12
N ILE A 113 6.57 1.06 -17.40
CA ILE A 113 5.69 0.52 -16.35
C ILE A 113 6.36 -0.64 -15.63
N ALA A 114 6.98 -1.57 -16.35
CA ALA A 114 7.71 -2.68 -15.74
C ALA A 114 8.84 -2.20 -14.80
N ASP A 115 9.61 -1.19 -15.20
CA ASP A 115 10.67 -0.62 -14.38
C ASP A 115 10.13 0.09 -13.13
N VAL A 116 9.08 0.90 -13.30
CA VAL A 116 8.44 1.65 -12.22
C VAL A 116 7.84 0.67 -11.21
N GLU A 117 7.12 -0.33 -11.68
CA GLU A 117 6.47 -1.34 -10.84
C GLU A 117 7.44 -2.21 -10.05
N SER A 118 8.65 -2.45 -10.56
CA SER A 118 9.63 -3.34 -9.93
C SER A 118 10.62 -2.61 -9.02
N HIS A 119 10.91 -1.33 -9.29
CA HIS A 119 11.99 -0.62 -8.59
C HIS A 119 11.53 0.63 -7.83
N GLN A 120 10.36 1.20 -8.17
CA GLN A 120 9.93 2.46 -7.58
C GLN A 120 8.92 2.24 -6.47
N ARG A 121 9.25 2.79 -5.30
CA ARG A 121 8.40 2.83 -4.11
C ARG A 121 7.53 4.08 -4.21
N ILE A 122 6.29 3.91 -4.65
CA ILE A 122 5.35 5.01 -4.87
C ILE A 122 4.34 5.05 -3.73
N ASP A 123 4.47 6.05 -2.87
CA ASP A 123 3.47 6.38 -1.86
C ASP A 123 2.40 7.33 -2.42
N ALA A 124 1.33 7.56 -1.65
CA ALA A 124 0.22 8.43 -2.09
C ALA A 124 0.64 9.91 -2.30
N LYS A 125 1.76 10.35 -1.71
CA LYS A 125 2.28 11.72 -1.83
C LYS A 125 3.34 11.87 -2.93
N GLY A 126 4.00 10.77 -3.30
CA GLY A 126 5.11 10.70 -4.26
C GLY A 126 4.70 10.81 -5.73
N LEU A 127 3.40 10.71 -6.02
CA LEU A 127 2.82 10.95 -7.35
C LEU A 127 3.24 12.31 -7.96
N ALA A 128 3.59 13.31 -7.14
CA ALA A 128 4.04 14.61 -7.62
C ALA A 128 5.49 14.61 -8.16
N ASN A 129 6.34 13.68 -7.70
CA ASN A 129 7.73 13.55 -8.16
C ASN A 129 7.89 12.57 -9.32
N GLU A 130 6.85 11.81 -9.66
CA GLU A 130 6.85 10.84 -10.75
C GLU A 130 7.12 11.48 -12.10
N GLU A 131 6.63 12.70 -12.36
CA GLU A 131 6.87 13.36 -13.65
C GLU A 131 8.36 13.53 -13.94
N LEU A 132 9.17 13.81 -12.93
CA LEU A 132 10.62 13.96 -13.10
C LEU A 132 11.28 12.61 -13.39
N ILE A 133 10.86 11.56 -12.69
CA ILE A 133 11.35 10.18 -12.90
C ILE A 133 10.94 9.67 -14.29
N ILE A 134 9.68 9.85 -14.68
CA ILE A 134 9.15 9.47 -15.99
C ILE A 134 9.92 10.20 -17.09
N ASN A 135 10.12 11.51 -16.96
CA ASN A 135 10.86 12.29 -17.95
C ASN A 135 12.32 11.82 -18.06
N GLN A 136 12.96 11.45 -16.96
CA GLN A 136 14.31 10.88 -16.96
C GLN A 136 14.34 9.51 -17.64
N MET A 137 13.41 8.61 -17.33
CA MET A 137 13.28 7.29 -17.99
C MET A 137 13.03 7.42 -19.49
N LEU A 138 12.24 8.41 -19.91
CA LEU A 138 12.00 8.70 -21.33
C LEU A 138 13.27 9.22 -22.04
N ALA A 139 14.05 10.06 -21.36
CA ALA A 139 15.32 10.58 -21.86
C ALA A 139 16.37 9.47 -22.03
N ASP A 140 16.51 8.59 -21.03
CA ASP A 140 17.46 7.47 -21.04
C ASP A 140 17.16 6.50 -22.19
N ARG A 141 15.87 6.33 -22.52
CA ARG A 141 15.39 5.46 -23.60
C ARG A 141 15.39 6.13 -24.97
N LYS A 142 15.81 7.41 -25.06
CA LYS A 142 15.86 8.19 -26.31
C LYS A 142 14.53 8.18 -27.08
N VAL A 143 13.41 8.31 -26.35
CA VAL A 143 12.08 8.36 -26.95
C VAL A 143 11.96 9.57 -27.86
N GLU A 144 11.34 9.39 -29.02
CA GLU A 144 11.09 10.48 -29.98
C GLU A 144 10.33 11.63 -29.32
N ALA A 145 10.77 12.87 -29.55
CA ALA A 145 10.22 14.05 -28.88
C ALA A 145 8.70 14.23 -29.08
N GLU A 146 8.16 13.75 -30.22
CA GLU A 146 6.74 13.77 -30.52
C GLU A 146 5.93 12.77 -29.66
N LEU A 147 6.56 11.66 -29.24
CA LEU A 147 5.94 10.62 -28.42
C LEU A 147 5.98 10.94 -26.94
N VAL A 148 7.02 11.62 -26.47
CA VAL A 148 7.23 12.02 -25.06
C VAL A 148 5.93 12.54 -24.41
N PRO A 149 5.26 13.59 -24.91
CA PRO A 149 4.08 14.12 -24.24
C PRO A 149 2.89 13.14 -24.20
N ILE A 150 2.82 12.21 -25.15
CA ILE A 150 1.75 11.19 -25.22
C ILE A 150 2.05 10.08 -24.21
N VAL A 151 3.30 9.61 -24.15
CA VAL A 151 3.73 8.58 -23.20
C VAL A 151 3.63 9.11 -21.77
N THR A 152 4.11 10.32 -21.48
CA THR A 152 3.97 10.95 -20.15
C THR A 152 2.50 11.06 -19.74
N SER A 153 1.64 11.54 -20.65
CA SER A 153 0.20 11.65 -20.36
C SER A 153 -0.46 10.30 -20.08
N LEU A 154 -0.03 9.23 -20.76
CA LEU A 154 -0.53 7.89 -20.51
C LEU A 154 -0.01 7.34 -19.18
N LEU A 155 1.28 7.47 -18.90
CA LEU A 155 1.90 7.02 -17.65
C LEU A 155 1.28 7.71 -16.43
N ASN A 156 1.00 9.01 -16.49
CA ASN A 156 0.32 9.77 -15.42
C ASN A 156 -1.10 9.27 -15.09
N VAL A 157 -1.71 8.54 -16.02
CA VAL A 157 -3.04 7.92 -15.85
C VAL A 157 -2.92 6.49 -15.34
N VAL A 158 -1.84 5.79 -15.71
CA VAL A 158 -1.60 4.37 -15.43
C VAL A 158 -0.97 4.16 -14.05
N ILE A 159 0.04 4.98 -13.70
CA ILE A 159 0.82 4.83 -12.48
C ILE A 159 -0.06 5.15 -11.25
N GLN A 160 0.09 4.34 -10.21
CA GLN A 160 -0.63 4.44 -8.96
C GLN A 160 0.25 4.01 -7.79
N PRO A 161 -0.09 4.41 -6.55
CA PRO A 161 0.62 3.98 -5.37
C PRO A 161 0.68 2.45 -5.29
N ASN A 162 1.87 1.93 -5.01
CA ASN A 162 2.16 0.50 -5.02
C ASN A 162 2.74 0.01 -3.68
N LEU A 163 2.64 0.80 -2.61
CA LEU A 163 3.19 0.43 -1.30
C LEU A 163 2.15 -0.20 -0.38
N ILE A 164 2.51 -1.34 0.19
CA ILE A 164 1.77 -2.03 1.25
C ILE A 164 2.68 -2.25 2.45
N ILE A 165 2.08 -2.32 3.64
CA ILE A 165 2.81 -2.62 4.87
C ILE A 165 3.36 -4.05 4.80
N ASP A 166 4.64 -4.22 5.11
CA ASP A 166 5.28 -5.53 5.25
C ASP A 166 4.83 -6.18 6.56
N ALA A 167 3.86 -7.08 6.45
CA ALA A 167 3.30 -7.80 7.59
C ALA A 167 4.36 -8.61 8.36
N ALA A 168 5.42 -9.09 7.70
CA ALA A 168 6.48 -9.84 8.36
C ALA A 168 7.36 -8.93 9.22
N LYS A 169 7.71 -7.73 8.73
CA LYS A 169 8.42 -6.72 9.52
C LYS A 169 7.59 -6.23 10.70
N ILE A 170 6.32 -5.89 10.47
CA ILE A 170 5.41 -5.48 11.55
C ILE A 170 5.30 -6.53 12.64
N LYS A 171 5.13 -7.80 12.26
CA LYS A 171 5.07 -8.90 13.23
C LYS A 171 6.37 -9.08 14.01
N ARG A 172 7.53 -8.81 13.41
CA ARG A 172 8.81 -8.81 14.13
C ARG A 172 8.87 -7.68 15.15
N ILE A 173 8.46 -6.48 14.78
CA ILE A 173 8.40 -5.33 15.69
C ILE A 173 7.49 -5.65 16.88
N GLU A 174 6.30 -6.19 16.62
CA GLU A 174 5.37 -6.62 17.67
C GLU A 174 6.03 -7.62 18.65
N ASN A 175 6.72 -8.64 18.13
CA ASN A 175 7.36 -9.66 18.96
C ASN A 175 8.51 -9.10 19.80
N VAL A 176 9.36 -8.25 19.19
CA VAL A 176 10.50 -7.62 19.90
C VAL A 176 9.99 -6.75 21.03
N VAL A 177 9.05 -5.85 20.74
CA VAL A 177 8.48 -4.94 21.73
C VAL A 177 7.79 -5.69 22.85
N ARG A 178 7.02 -6.74 22.54
CA ARG A 178 6.38 -7.58 23.56
C ARG A 178 7.39 -8.26 24.47
N SER A 179 8.53 -8.72 23.94
CA SER A 179 9.57 -9.40 24.71
C SER A 179 10.44 -8.46 25.56
N GLU A 180 10.52 -7.17 25.19
CA GLU A 180 11.31 -6.17 25.90
C GLU A 180 10.56 -5.50 27.05
N VAL A 181 9.22 -5.61 27.07
CA VAL A 181 8.41 -5.08 28.17
C VAL A 181 8.63 -5.92 29.43
N PRO A 182 9.17 -5.33 30.52
CA PRO A 182 9.40 -6.06 31.75
C PRO A 182 8.07 -6.48 32.37
N GLU A 183 8.10 -7.60 33.10
CA GLU A 183 6.97 -8.05 33.88
C GLU A 183 6.64 -7.03 34.99
N VAL A 184 5.35 -6.78 35.19
CA VAL A 184 4.86 -5.97 36.31
C VAL A 184 4.89 -6.85 37.55
N VAL A 185 5.75 -6.50 38.50
CA VAL A 185 5.99 -7.28 39.72
C VAL A 185 5.56 -6.46 40.94
N HIS A 186 4.82 -7.09 41.84
CA HIS A 186 4.44 -6.50 43.12
C HIS A 186 5.28 -7.09 44.26
N HIS A 187 5.69 -6.22 45.17
CA HIS A 187 6.53 -6.58 46.32
C HIS A 187 5.70 -6.84 47.59
N PRO A 188 6.22 -7.67 48.52
CA PRO A 188 5.58 -7.91 49.79
C PRO A 188 5.40 -6.62 50.62
N GLY A 189 4.15 -6.29 50.97
CA GLY A 189 3.80 -5.10 51.76
C GLY A 189 3.17 -3.96 50.95
N GLU A 190 3.08 -4.10 49.63
CA GLU A 190 2.36 -3.17 48.77
C GLU A 190 0.84 -3.36 48.86
N LEU A 191 0.10 -2.25 48.77
CA LEU A 191 -1.36 -2.27 48.80
C LEU A 191 -1.90 -2.69 47.43
N LEU A 192 -2.30 -3.95 47.30
CA LEU A 192 -2.79 -4.52 46.05
C LEU A 192 -4.25 -4.22 45.75
N ILE A 193 -5.09 -4.11 46.78
CA ILE A 193 -6.54 -3.88 46.63
C ILE A 193 -6.96 -2.77 47.59
N ALA A 194 -7.57 -1.72 47.05
CA ALA A 194 -8.14 -0.65 47.85
C ALA A 194 -9.50 -1.08 48.47
N LYS A 195 -9.84 -0.51 49.62
CA LYS A 195 -11.13 -0.76 50.28
C LYS A 195 -12.28 -0.35 49.33
N ASN A 196 -13.21 -1.28 49.08
CA ASN A 196 -14.36 -1.17 48.15
C ASN A 196 -14.06 -1.38 46.65
N GLN A 197 -12.89 -1.88 46.28
CA GLN A 197 -12.58 -2.28 44.90
C GLN A 197 -13.23 -3.64 44.57
N VAL A 198 -13.78 -3.78 43.35
CA VAL A 198 -14.31 -5.07 42.86
C VAL A 198 -13.13 -5.99 42.54
N ILE A 199 -13.10 -7.16 43.19
CA ILE A 199 -12.01 -8.13 43.07
C ILE A 199 -12.19 -8.93 41.77
N THR A 200 -11.14 -9.00 40.94
CA THR A 200 -11.09 -9.82 39.73
C THR A 200 -10.49 -11.21 39.99
N GLU A 201 -10.63 -12.13 39.04
CA GLU A 201 -9.99 -13.46 39.14
C GLU A 201 -8.46 -13.41 39.18
N ASN A 202 -7.85 -12.41 38.52
CA ASN A 202 -6.40 -12.17 38.57
C ASN A 202 -5.97 -11.72 39.98
N ASP A 203 -6.73 -10.83 40.60
CA ASP A 203 -6.48 -10.37 41.97
C ASP A 203 -6.56 -11.52 42.97
N LEU A 204 -7.52 -12.44 42.80
CA LEU A 204 -7.63 -13.64 43.64
C LEU A 204 -6.43 -14.58 43.48
N LYS A 205 -5.94 -14.80 42.25
CA LYS A 205 -4.73 -15.60 42.00
C LYS A 205 -3.50 -14.96 42.63
N MET A 206 -3.30 -13.66 42.42
CA MET A 206 -2.19 -12.89 43.00
C MET A 206 -2.20 -12.94 44.53
N LEU A 207 -3.36 -12.79 45.18
CA LEU A 207 -3.50 -12.89 46.63
C LEU A 207 -3.25 -14.32 47.17
N GLN A 208 -3.65 -15.35 46.43
CA GLN A 208 -3.36 -16.76 46.77
C GLN A 208 -1.86 -17.04 46.70
N ASP A 209 -1.21 -16.60 45.63
CA ASP A 209 0.22 -16.82 45.41
C ASP A 209 1.06 -16.06 46.46
N LEU A 210 0.59 -14.88 46.91
CA LEU A 210 1.21 -14.12 48.02
C LEU A 210 0.94 -14.73 49.40
N HIS A 211 0.19 -15.83 49.49
CA HIS A 211 -0.24 -16.46 50.74
C HIS A 211 -1.02 -15.50 51.66
N LEU A 212 -1.62 -14.44 51.10
CA LEU A 212 -2.42 -13.47 51.84
C LEU A 212 -3.85 -13.98 52.09
N ILE A 213 -4.29 -14.97 51.31
CA ILE A 213 -5.55 -15.69 51.50
C ILE A 213 -5.31 -17.21 51.41
N ILE A 214 -5.90 -17.98 52.32
CA ILE A 214 -5.91 -19.45 52.28
C ILE A 214 -7.29 -19.88 51.76
N THR A 215 -7.36 -20.43 50.56
CA THR A 215 -8.57 -21.10 50.10
C THR A 215 -8.74 -22.39 50.90
N LYS A 216 -9.77 -22.47 51.73
CA LYS A 216 -10.23 -23.75 52.31
C LYS A 216 -10.81 -24.61 51.19
N SER A 217 -9.96 -25.26 50.42
CA SER A 217 -10.34 -26.33 49.50
C SER A 217 -9.48 -27.55 49.77
N SER A 218 -9.70 -28.15 50.95
CA SER A 218 -9.26 -29.51 51.33
C SER A 218 -9.96 -29.89 52.63
N ARG A 219 -11.22 -30.30 52.51
CA ARG A 219 -11.85 -31.34 53.34
C ARG A 219 -13.08 -31.87 52.63
#